data_AF-A0A6J1SSR8-F1
#
_entry.id   AF-A0A6J1SSR8-F1
#
_cell.length_a   1.000
_cell.length_b   1.000
_cell.length_c   1.000
_cell.angle_alpha   90.00
_cell.angle_beta   90.00
_cell.angle_gamma   90.00
#
_symmetry.space_group_name_H-M   'P 1'
#
loop_
_entity.id
_entity.type
_entity.pdbx_description
1 polymer ?
#
loop_
_entity_poly.entity_id
_entity_poly.type
_entity_poly.pdbx_seq_one_letter_code
_entity_poly.pdbx_strand_id
1 'polypeptide(L)'
;MPAPREEFQAALHEIAYYAPTLDSPYDRVRLAEWVRRLSLETKLNDLECTLVNPYAQLLRIQVRAGHLRSPFHVPPNQGNIPPLAVTLSKEVLAAVPTLPTPGPTAPFMCRKSKDGHAYVSARQIPGKGVLCYLAVSTEDFQAN
;
A
#
# COMPACT_ATOMS: atom_id res chain seq x y z
N MET A 1 16.07 4.26 -9.41
CA MET A 1 14.68 3.80 -9.20
C MET A 1 13.74 4.92 -9.61
N PRO A 2 12.64 4.63 -10.33
CA PRO A 2 11.66 5.65 -10.71
C PRO A 2 11.02 6.28 -9.47
N ALA A 3 10.54 7.51 -9.59
CA ALA A 3 9.83 8.17 -8.49
C ALA A 3 8.50 7.43 -8.18
N PRO A 4 8.01 7.43 -6.94
CA PRO A 4 6.77 6.73 -6.57
C PRO A 4 5.58 7.10 -7.48
N ARG A 5 5.49 8.37 -7.88
CA ARG A 5 4.44 8.87 -8.77
C ARG A 5 4.56 8.33 -10.19
N GLU A 6 5.77 8.22 -10.73
CA GLU A 6 6.01 7.66 -12.07
C GLU A 6 5.63 6.18 -12.09
N GLU A 7 6.02 5.44 -11.04
CA GLU A 7 5.67 4.03 -10.87
C GLU A 7 4.14 3.84 -10.79
N PHE A 8 3.45 4.71 -10.05
CA PHE A 8 1.99 4.71 -9.97
C PHE A 8 1.34 4.91 -11.33
N GLN A 9 1.77 5.92 -12.08
CA GLN A 9 1.24 6.26 -13.40
C GLN A 9 1.47 5.12 -14.39
N ALA A 10 2.66 4.52 -14.40
CA ALA A 10 2.97 3.35 -15.22
C ALA A 10 2.02 2.19 -14.91
N ALA A 11 1.73 1.94 -13.63
CA ALA A 11 0.78 0.91 -13.23
C ALA A 11 -0.65 1.21 -13.70
N LEU A 12 -1.11 2.45 -13.61
CA LEU A 12 -2.44 2.85 -14.11
C LEU A 12 -2.56 2.67 -15.62
N HIS A 13 -1.51 2.98 -16.38
CA HIS A 13 -1.48 2.75 -17.83
C HIS A 13 -1.62 1.27 -18.19
N GLU A 14 -0.87 0.39 -17.52
CA GLU A 14 -1.01 -1.06 -17.72
C GLU A 14 -2.39 -1.57 -17.30
N ILE A 15 -2.93 -1.10 -16.17
CA ILE A 15 -4.28 -1.47 -15.71
C ILE A 15 -5.32 -1.08 -16.76
N ALA A 16 -5.26 0.14 -17.31
CA ALA A 16 -6.21 0.58 -18.33
C ALA A 16 -6.12 -0.26 -19.61
N TYR A 17 -4.90 -0.64 -20.01
CA TYR A 17 -4.67 -1.49 -21.18
C TYR A 17 -5.25 -2.90 -21.01
N TYR A 18 -5.10 -3.51 -19.83
CA TYR A 18 -5.59 -4.87 -19.56
C TYR A 18 -7.02 -4.92 -18.99
N ALA A 19 -7.63 -3.80 -18.58
CA ALA A 19 -8.99 -3.77 -18.04
C ALA A 19 -10.05 -4.48 -18.92
N PRO A 20 -10.03 -4.39 -20.26
CA PRO A 20 -10.99 -5.09 -21.12
C PRO A 20 -10.86 -6.62 -21.09
N THR A 21 -9.70 -7.16 -20.68
CA THR A 21 -9.46 -8.62 -20.63
C THR A 21 -10.06 -9.28 -19.40
N LEU A 22 -10.63 -8.52 -18.47
CA LEU A 22 -11.41 -9.07 -17.36
C LEU A 22 -12.73 -9.59 -17.90
N ASP A 23 -13.01 -10.89 -17.71
CA ASP A 23 -14.23 -11.52 -18.21
C ASP A 23 -15.50 -10.97 -17.52
N SER A 24 -15.42 -10.77 -16.20
CA SER A 24 -16.53 -10.36 -15.37
C SER A 24 -16.85 -8.86 -15.54
N PRO A 25 -18.09 -8.48 -15.96
CA PRO A 25 -18.50 -7.08 -16.01
C PRO A 25 -18.48 -6.42 -14.63
N TYR A 26 -18.77 -7.18 -13.58
CA TYR A 26 -18.71 -6.69 -12.19
C TYR A 26 -17.29 -6.34 -11.78
N ASP A 27 -16.31 -7.13 -12.21
CA ASP A 27 -14.90 -6.87 -11.90
C ASP A 27 -14.39 -5.63 -12.64
N ARG A 28 -14.85 -5.38 -13.87
CA ARG A 28 -14.54 -4.13 -14.58
C ARG A 28 -15.07 -2.89 -13.83
N VAL A 29 -16.27 -2.98 -13.26
CA VAL A 29 -16.83 -1.89 -12.43
C VAL A 29 -16.03 -1.71 -11.13
N ARG A 30 -15.71 -2.80 -10.43
CA ARG A 30 -14.89 -2.76 -9.21
C ARG A 30 -13.49 -2.20 -9.48
N LEU A 31 -12.89 -2.58 -10.61
CA LEU A 31 -11.61 -2.06 -11.05
C LEU A 31 -11.67 -0.54 -11.20
N ALA A 32 -12.70 -0.02 -11.88
CA ALA A 32 -12.88 1.42 -12.05
C ALA A 32 -13.01 2.15 -10.71
N GLU A 33 -13.77 1.60 -9.76
CA GLU A 33 -13.89 2.18 -8.40
C GLU A 33 -12.56 2.19 -7.64
N TRP A 34 -11.78 1.11 -7.71
CA TRP A 34 -10.47 1.04 -7.09
C TRP A 34 -9.48 2.02 -7.73
N VAL A 35 -9.40 2.07 -9.07
CA VAL A 35 -8.55 3.01 -9.79
C VAL A 35 -8.91 4.45 -9.45
N ARG A 36 -10.21 4.78 -9.41
CA ARG A 36 -10.71 6.10 -9.00
C ARG A 36 -10.28 6.43 -7.57
N ARG A 37 -10.45 5.50 -6.62
CA ARG A 37 -10.07 5.69 -5.22
C ARG A 37 -8.57 5.92 -5.06
N LEU A 38 -7.74 5.07 -5.66
CA LEU A 38 -6.27 5.18 -5.57
C LEU A 38 -5.79 6.50 -6.18
N SER A 39 -6.38 6.91 -7.31
CA SER A 39 -6.05 8.18 -7.97
C SER A 39 -6.39 9.40 -7.12
N LEU A 40 -7.45 9.34 -6.31
CA LEU A 40 -7.82 10.44 -5.42
C LEU A 40 -6.80 10.62 -4.28
N GLU A 41 -6.29 9.54 -3.70
CA GLU A 41 -5.27 9.62 -2.64
C GLU A 41 -3.92 10.13 -3.17
N THR A 42 -3.51 9.72 -4.39
CA THR A 42 -2.23 10.18 -4.95
C THR A 42 -2.16 11.67 -5.28
N LYS A 43 -3.28 12.39 -5.29
CA LYS A 43 -3.29 13.84 -5.61
C LYS A 43 -2.73 14.72 -4.50
N LEU A 44 -2.60 14.19 -3.29
CA LEU A 44 -2.38 14.97 -2.08
C LEU A 44 -0.89 15.13 -1.74
N ASN A 45 -0.07 14.07 -1.78
CA ASN A 45 1.39 14.14 -1.61
C ASN A 45 2.14 12.85 -2.01
N ASP A 46 3.47 12.92 -2.12
CA ASP A 46 4.34 11.78 -2.51
C ASP A 46 4.42 10.68 -1.43
N LEU A 47 4.22 11.02 -0.15
CA LEU A 47 4.18 10.05 0.94
C LEU A 47 2.96 9.13 0.81
N GLU A 48 1.80 9.70 0.52
CA GLU A 48 0.57 8.97 0.27
C GLU A 48 0.67 8.14 -1.00
N CYS A 49 1.32 8.65 -2.05
CA CYS A 49 1.64 7.87 -3.24
C CYS A 49 2.43 6.59 -2.91
N THR A 50 3.35 6.65 -1.94
CA THR A 50 4.10 5.48 -1.46
C THR A 50 3.20 4.44 -0.79
N LEU A 51 2.12 4.87 -0.10
CA LEU A 51 1.17 3.96 0.55
C LEU A 51 0.24 3.25 -0.43
N VAL A 52 -0.18 3.93 -1.50
CA VAL A 52 -1.09 3.36 -2.51
C VAL A 52 -0.36 2.62 -3.65
N ASN A 53 0.94 2.87 -3.87
CA ASN A 53 1.71 2.12 -4.87
C ASN A 53 1.59 0.60 -4.74
N PRO A 54 1.74 -0.01 -3.55
CA PRO A 54 1.55 -1.43 -3.38
C PRO A 54 0.18 -1.93 -3.88
N TYR A 55 -0.89 -1.15 -3.67
CA TYR A 55 -2.21 -1.49 -4.20
C TYR A 55 -2.24 -1.43 -5.73
N ALA A 56 -1.71 -0.37 -6.34
CA ALA A 56 -1.64 -0.24 -7.79
C ALA A 56 -0.83 -1.38 -8.43
N GLN A 57 0.29 -1.77 -7.81
CA GLN A 57 1.12 -2.87 -8.26
C GLN A 57 0.41 -4.23 -8.16
N LEU A 58 -0.25 -4.51 -7.04
CA LEU A 58 -1.03 -5.75 -6.89
C LEU A 58 -2.20 -5.79 -7.87
N LEU A 59 -2.90 -4.68 -8.05
CA LEU A 59 -4.01 -4.56 -8.98
C LEU A 59 -3.55 -4.80 -10.42
N ARG A 60 -2.42 -4.21 -10.82
CA ARG A 60 -1.78 -4.45 -12.12
C ARG A 60 -1.52 -5.93 -12.38
N ILE A 61 -0.96 -6.65 -11.39
CA ILE A 61 -0.68 -8.09 -11.50
C ILE A 61 -1.98 -8.88 -11.70
N GLN A 62 -3.02 -8.55 -10.92
CA GLN A 62 -4.29 -9.26 -10.96
C GLN A 62 -5.07 -9.02 -12.26
N VAL A 63 -5.10 -7.78 -12.75
CA VAL A 63 -5.75 -7.44 -14.02
C VAL A 63 -5.05 -8.14 -15.19
N ARG A 64 -3.70 -8.21 -15.18
CA ARG A 64 -2.94 -9.00 -16.16
C ARG A 64 -3.22 -10.50 -16.10
N ALA A 65 -3.59 -11.02 -14.93
CA ALA A 65 -4.01 -12.41 -14.75
C ALA A 65 -5.48 -12.66 -15.15
N GLY A 66 -6.24 -11.61 -15.49
CA GLY A 66 -7.63 -11.72 -15.94
C GLY A 66 -8.66 -11.85 -14.81
N HIS A 67 -8.26 -11.79 -13.55
CA HIS A 67 -9.19 -11.95 -12.41
C HIS A 67 -8.87 -11.00 -11.25
N LEU A 68 -9.92 -10.48 -10.59
CA LEU A 68 -9.76 -9.74 -9.34
C LEU A 68 -9.95 -10.68 -8.15
N ARG A 69 -9.02 -10.60 -7.21
CA ARG A 69 -9.06 -11.25 -5.91
C ARG A 69 -9.05 -10.20 -4.82
N SER A 70 -9.03 -10.64 -3.57
CA SER A 70 -8.88 -9.75 -2.43
C SER A 70 -7.62 -8.87 -2.53
N PRO A 71 -7.71 -7.58 -2.13
CA PRO A 71 -8.87 -6.87 -1.59
C PRO A 71 -9.84 -6.29 -2.66
N PHE A 72 -9.58 -6.51 -3.94
CA PHE A 72 -10.27 -5.83 -5.06
C PHE A 72 -11.62 -6.44 -5.44
N HIS A 73 -11.98 -7.59 -4.87
CA HIS A 73 -13.28 -8.24 -5.09
C HIS A 73 -14.45 -7.51 -4.39
N VAL A 74 -14.15 -6.57 -3.49
CA VAL A 74 -15.10 -5.67 -2.81
C VAL A 74 -14.75 -4.22 -3.18
N PRO A 75 -15.74 -3.30 -3.31
CA PRO A 75 -15.43 -1.88 -3.49
C PRO A 75 -14.56 -1.33 -2.35
N PRO A 76 -13.71 -0.33 -2.63
CA PRO A 76 -12.85 0.27 -1.62
C PRO A 76 -13.65 0.96 -0.52
N ASN A 77 -13.14 0.90 0.72
CA ASN A 77 -13.74 1.61 1.85
C ASN A 77 -13.71 3.15 1.64
N GLN A 78 -14.71 3.84 2.18
CA GLN A 78 -14.81 5.30 2.09
C GLN A 78 -13.85 6.05 3.05
N GLY A 79 -13.28 5.37 4.05
CA GLY A 79 -12.25 5.92 4.94
C GLY A 79 -10.84 5.81 4.38
N ASN A 80 -9.84 6.27 5.14
CA ASN A 80 -8.42 6.20 4.75
C ASN A 80 -8.01 4.78 4.35
N ILE A 81 -7.26 4.69 3.24
CA ILE A 81 -6.73 3.41 2.77
C ILE A 81 -5.60 2.99 3.71
N PRO A 82 -5.72 1.86 4.43
CA PRO A 82 -4.62 1.36 5.25
C PRO A 82 -3.47 0.86 4.36
N PRO A 83 -2.26 0.65 4.89
CA PRO A 83 -1.21 -0.01 4.15
C PRO A 83 -1.64 -1.40 3.65
N LEU A 84 -1.27 -1.76 2.41
CA LEU A 84 -1.69 -3.04 1.80
C LEU A 84 -1.38 -4.25 2.68
N ALA A 85 -0.22 -4.27 3.33
CA ALA A 85 0.18 -5.33 4.25
C ALA A 85 -0.82 -5.53 5.38
N VAL A 86 -1.39 -4.44 5.93
CA VAL A 86 -2.42 -4.50 6.98
C VAL A 86 -3.70 -5.12 6.44
N THR A 87 -4.14 -4.74 5.24
CA THR A 87 -5.33 -5.32 4.62
C THR A 87 -5.16 -6.82 4.37
N LEU A 88 -4.08 -7.24 3.73
CA LEU A 88 -3.83 -8.65 3.44
C LEU A 88 -3.68 -9.47 4.73
N SER A 89 -3.04 -8.91 5.76
CA SER A 89 -2.89 -9.63 7.03
C SER A 89 -4.22 -9.88 7.74
N LYS A 90 -5.20 -8.96 7.61
CA LYS A 90 -6.55 -9.17 8.13
C LYS A 90 -7.27 -10.33 7.43
N GLU A 91 -7.07 -10.45 6.12
CA GLU A 91 -7.65 -11.54 5.33
C GLU A 91 -7.01 -12.89 5.70
N VAL A 92 -5.70 -12.91 5.87
CA VAL A 92 -4.96 -14.10 6.32
C VAL A 92 -5.42 -14.54 7.70
N LEU A 93 -5.60 -13.61 8.65
CA LEU A 93 -6.16 -13.91 9.97
C LEU A 93 -7.60 -14.45 9.90
N ALA A 94 -8.43 -13.90 9.02
CA ALA A 94 -9.80 -14.37 8.84
C ALA A 94 -9.82 -15.81 8.31
N ALA A 95 -8.85 -16.18 7.47
CA ALA A 95 -8.68 -17.54 6.96
C ALA A 95 -8.04 -18.49 7.98
N VAL A 96 -7.13 -18.00 8.83
CA VAL A 96 -6.40 -18.80 9.82
C VAL A 96 -6.39 -18.06 11.18
N PRO A 97 -7.44 -18.24 12.00
CA PRO A 97 -7.59 -17.51 13.26
C PRO A 97 -6.55 -17.87 14.34
N THR A 98 -5.82 -18.96 14.15
CA THR A 98 -4.75 -19.41 15.05
C THR A 98 -3.46 -18.62 14.88
N LEU A 99 -3.32 -17.86 13.80
CA LEU A 99 -2.17 -16.97 13.62
C LEU A 99 -2.23 -15.83 14.64
N PRO A 100 -1.07 -15.42 15.19
CA PRO A 100 -1.03 -14.27 16.06
C PRO A 100 -1.53 -13.04 15.30
N THR A 101 -2.30 -12.18 15.98
CA THR A 101 -2.71 -10.90 15.41
C THR A 101 -1.45 -10.20 14.92
N PRO A 102 -1.37 -9.80 13.63
CA PRO A 102 -0.22 -9.11 13.09
C PRO A 102 0.11 -7.99 14.05
N GLY A 103 1.30 -8.10 14.65
CA GLY A 103 1.85 -7.04 15.45
C GLY A 103 1.87 -5.76 14.62
N PRO A 104 1.94 -4.60 15.27
CA PRO A 104 1.90 -3.31 14.62
C PRO A 104 2.73 -3.25 13.32
N THR A 105 2.07 -3.37 12.17
CA THR A 105 2.74 -3.62 10.88
C THR A 105 3.42 -2.34 10.43
N ALA A 106 4.69 -2.23 10.76
CA ALA A 106 5.65 -1.22 10.34
C ALA A 106 5.28 0.26 10.65
N PRO A 107 6.28 1.10 10.93
CA PRO A 107 6.10 2.54 10.89
C PRO A 107 5.62 2.98 9.48
N PHE A 108 4.68 3.93 9.41
CA PHE A 108 4.16 4.42 8.12
C PHE A 108 5.19 5.31 7.40
N MET A 109 6.16 5.83 8.14
CA MET A 109 7.30 6.56 7.63
C MET A 109 8.56 5.94 8.19
N CYS A 110 9.49 5.58 7.32
CA CYS A 110 10.87 5.24 7.66
C CYS A 110 11.80 6.04 6.78
N ARG A 111 12.70 6.80 7.38
CA ARG A 111 13.73 7.54 6.66
C ARG A 111 15.08 7.28 7.31
N LYS A 112 16.02 6.83 6.49
CA LYS A 112 17.44 6.82 6.82
C LYS A 112 18.09 8.01 6.12
N SER A 113 18.97 8.73 6.81
CA SER A 113 19.78 9.77 6.17
C SER A 113 20.74 9.16 5.14
N LYS A 114 21.22 9.97 4.19
CA LYS A 114 22.06 9.49 3.09
C LYS A 114 23.40 8.91 3.56
N ASP A 115 23.92 9.46 4.65
CA ASP A 115 25.11 9.02 5.37
C ASP A 115 24.83 7.86 6.33
N GLY A 116 23.58 7.44 6.49
CA GLY A 116 23.21 6.29 7.31
C GLY A 116 23.24 6.50 8.83
N HIS A 117 23.56 7.71 9.28
CA HIS A 117 23.74 8.07 10.69
C HIS A 117 22.45 8.44 11.42
N ALA A 118 21.39 8.81 10.70
CA ALA A 118 20.10 9.13 11.28
C ALA A 118 19.00 8.22 10.74
N TYR A 119 18.16 7.75 11.64
CA TYR A 119 16.99 6.96 11.36
C TYR A 119 15.79 7.56 12.06
N VAL A 120 14.74 7.88 11.30
CA VAL A 120 13.46 8.31 11.83
C VAL A 120 12.38 7.34 11.38
N SER A 121 11.56 6.91 12.33
CA SER A 121 10.34 6.20 12.03
C SER A 121 9.17 6.79 12.80
N ALA A 122 8.02 6.91 12.13
CA ALA A 122 6.81 7.40 12.76
C ALA A 122 5.66 6.43 12.52
N ARG A 123 4.83 6.27 13.54
CA ARG A 123 3.67 5.38 13.51
C ARG A 123 2.49 5.97 14.27
N GLN A 124 1.34 6.05 13.62
CA GLN A 124 0.13 6.46 14.31
C GLN A 124 -0.40 5.31 15.18
N ILE A 125 -0.69 5.60 16.44
CA ILE A 125 -1.37 4.69 17.36
C ILE A 125 -2.84 5.13 17.44
N PRO A 126 -3.79 4.32 16.95
CA PRO A 126 -5.21 4.66 16.97
C PRO A 126 -5.69 5.06 18.37
N GLY A 127 -6.30 6.24 18.48
CA GLY A 127 -6.83 6.79 19.74
C GLY A 127 -5.77 7.20 20.79
N LYS A 128 -4.47 7.06 20.49
CA LYS A 128 -3.37 7.34 21.44
C LYS A 128 -2.29 8.28 20.92
N GLY A 129 -2.40 8.76 19.68
CA GLY A 129 -1.47 9.74 19.09
C GLY A 129 -0.47 9.09 18.13
N VAL A 130 0.78 9.55 18.16
CA VAL A 130 1.85 9.08 17.24
C VAL A 130 3.05 8.61 18.06
N LEU A 131 3.55 7.43 17.74
CA LEU A 131 4.84 6.91 18.19
C LEU A 131 5.91 7.32 17.20
N CYS A 132 6.87 8.12 17.66
CA CYS A 132 8.02 8.53 16.88
C CYS A 132 9.27 7.89 17.49
N TYR A 133 10.05 7.18 16.67
CA TYR A 133 11.37 6.69 17.02
C TYR A 133 12.40 7.47 16.19
N LEU A 134 13.31 8.16 16.86
CA LEU A 134 14.46 8.82 16.26
C LEU A 134 15.70 8.20 16.86
N ALA A 135 16.60 7.72 16.00
CA ALA A 135 17.92 7.31 16.39
C ALA A 135 18.96 8.08 15.57
N VAL A 136 19.99 8.56 16.25
CA VAL A 136 21.14 9.22 15.65
C VAL A 136 22.36 8.50 16.18
N SER A 137 23.22 8.06 15.28
CA SER A 137 24.46 7.34 15.55
C SER A 137 25.62 8.06 14.89
N THR A 138 26.76 8.10 15.56
CA THR A 138 28.03 8.56 14.97
C THR A 138 28.69 7.48 14.10
N GLU A 139 28.15 6.26 14.13
CA GLU A 139 28.58 5.10 13.36
C GLU A 139 27.47 4.62 12.42
N ASP A 140 27.80 3.88 11.36
CA ASP A 140 26.82 3.35 10.41
C ASP A 140 25.87 2.35 11.07
N PHE A 141 24.56 2.57 10.94
CA PHE A 141 23.55 1.61 11.39
C PHE A 141 23.64 0.31 10.57
N GLN A 142 24.17 -0.77 11.17
CA GLN A 142 24.06 -2.14 10.68
C GLN A 142 22.76 -2.76 11.21
N ALA A 143 21.83 -3.08 10.31
CA ALA A 143 20.64 -3.85 10.67
C ALA A 143 21.02 -5.33 10.76
N ASN A 144 20.93 -5.91 11.96
CA ASN A 144 20.90 -7.36 12.15
C ASN A 144 19.51 -7.91 11.82
#